data_AF-A0AAV2DUD4-F1
#
_entry.id   AF-A0AAV2DUD4-F1
#
_cell.length_a   1.000
_cell.length_b   1.000
_cell.length_c   1.000
_cell.angle_alpha   90.00
_cell.angle_beta   90.00
_cell.angle_gamma   90.00
#
_symmetry.space_group_name_H-M   'P 1'
#
loop_
_entity.id
_entity.type
_entity.pdbx_description
1 polymer ?
#
loop_
_entity_poly.entity_id
_entity_poly.type
_entity_poly.pdbx_seq_one_letter_code
_entity_poly.pdbx_strand_id
1 'polypeptide(L)'
;MAETISTNETVVGLPTFVAFRSKSKATFMHYLDRNEESEHYFECMSCKKEALDDQSPLVKLRLEPAAHNDKSLVHIRCCSNGKYLQGESRYRTLCIAATADQPTEDPAQDTCTLFQLEVLPPKDGQMVVVRLLHVHSKKYLIPLSNGVVSAYSTKYDGQRGLDHFQVYPLETSSEVKEEEKEEEEEAKKAAGGEEEAVKEEAGEETTEKRDDDDNEVMIERLRREVEAKDREIKDRDEAIQRKDKEIGDMKMEVEKMKAVEMMNEVEEKVVEMEKVVKEVEISKLKSEVEEMGKVVKEKDEEIAMKDRELEAKSDEIDELEAVLEELRGKVEKLKHALAILVRSA
;
A
#
# COMPACT_ATOMS: atom_id res chain seq x y z
N MET A 1 -35.96 3.61 -17.67
CA MET A 1 -35.50 2.50 -18.52
C MET A 1 -34.04 2.30 -18.16
N ALA A 2 -33.73 1.20 -17.46
CA ALA A 2 -32.39 0.89 -17.02
C ALA A 2 -31.67 0.20 -18.18
N GLU A 3 -30.59 0.79 -18.66
CA GLU A 3 -29.72 0.16 -19.66
C GLU A 3 -28.96 -0.99 -18.99
N THR A 4 -29.33 -2.20 -19.39
CA THR A 4 -28.58 -3.43 -19.15
C THR A 4 -27.29 -3.38 -19.94
N ILE A 5 -26.19 -3.08 -19.25
CA ILE A 5 -24.83 -3.27 -19.76
C ILE A 5 -24.51 -4.76 -19.62
N SER A 6 -24.39 -5.44 -20.76
CA SER A 6 -23.90 -6.81 -20.86
C SER A 6 -22.36 -6.78 -20.88
N THR A 7 -21.72 -6.88 -19.71
CA THR A 7 -20.27 -7.13 -19.61
C THR A 7 -20.01 -8.63 -19.48
N ASN A 8 -18.95 -9.10 -20.13
CA ASN A 8 -18.44 -10.47 -20.02
C ASN A 8 -18.05 -10.76 -18.56
N GLU A 9 -18.95 -11.36 -17.79
CA GLU A 9 -18.70 -11.81 -16.42
C GLU A 9 -17.76 -13.01 -16.42
N THR A 10 -16.58 -12.88 -15.81
CA THR A 10 -15.70 -14.02 -15.53
C THR A 10 -14.96 -13.81 -14.22
N VAL A 11 -14.84 -14.90 -13.44
CA VAL A 11 -14.25 -14.95 -12.09
C VAL A 11 -15.05 -14.14 -11.06
N VAL A 12 -15.71 -14.85 -10.13
CA VAL A 12 -16.61 -14.30 -9.08
C VAL A 12 -17.65 -13.27 -9.57
N GLY A 13 -18.06 -13.28 -10.85
CA GLY A 13 -18.98 -12.29 -11.40
C GLY A 13 -18.39 -10.88 -11.55
N LEU A 14 -17.06 -10.76 -11.53
CA LEU A 14 -16.36 -9.51 -11.81
C LEU A 14 -16.05 -9.37 -13.32
N PRO A 15 -15.83 -8.13 -13.81
CA PRO A 15 -15.34 -7.91 -15.16
C PRO A 15 -13.90 -8.42 -15.33
N THR A 16 -13.54 -8.84 -16.55
CA THR A 16 -12.17 -9.26 -16.88
C THR A 16 -11.15 -8.14 -16.71
N PHE A 17 -11.50 -6.90 -17.05
CA PHE A 17 -10.64 -5.73 -16.88
C PHE A 17 -11.20 -4.82 -15.79
N VAL A 18 -10.35 -4.46 -14.84
CA VAL A 18 -10.74 -3.68 -13.67
C VAL A 18 -9.67 -2.66 -13.30
N ALA A 19 -10.11 -1.59 -12.64
CA ALA A 19 -9.26 -0.78 -11.78
C ALA A 19 -9.70 -0.98 -10.33
N PHE A 20 -8.72 -1.12 -9.43
CA PHE A 20 -8.98 -1.19 -7.99
C PHE A 20 -8.75 0.17 -7.35
N ARG A 21 -9.75 0.72 -6.67
CA ARG A 21 -9.61 1.94 -5.87
C ARG A 21 -9.54 1.60 -4.40
N SER A 22 -8.48 1.99 -3.71
CA SER A 22 -8.37 1.80 -2.27
C SER A 22 -9.38 2.68 -1.54
N LYS A 23 -10.18 2.10 -0.64
CA LYS A 23 -11.06 2.88 0.23
C LYS A 23 -10.29 3.72 1.25
N SER A 24 -9.15 3.22 1.73
CA SER A 24 -8.38 3.89 2.79
C SER A 24 -7.54 5.05 2.29
N LYS A 25 -7.08 4.99 1.03
CA LYS A 25 -6.31 6.07 0.38
C LYS A 25 -7.14 6.92 -0.57
N ALA A 26 -8.34 6.47 -0.94
CA ALA A 26 -9.23 7.11 -1.92
C ALA A 26 -8.63 7.25 -3.34
N THR A 27 -7.56 6.52 -3.65
CA THR A 27 -6.81 6.54 -4.93
C THR A 27 -6.83 5.17 -5.62
N PHE A 28 -6.54 5.16 -6.92
CA PHE A 28 -6.44 3.93 -7.70
C PHE A 28 -5.10 3.21 -7.49
N MET A 29 -5.16 1.89 -7.44
CA MET A 29 -4.03 1.00 -7.54
C MET A 29 -3.43 1.13 -8.94
N HIS A 30 -2.18 1.54 -9.04
CA HIS A 30 -1.46 1.73 -10.29
C HIS A 30 -0.07 1.10 -10.24
N TYR A 31 0.44 0.80 -11.42
CA TYR A 31 1.80 0.35 -11.64
C TYR A 31 2.81 1.50 -11.49
N LEU A 32 3.87 1.28 -10.71
CA LEU A 32 5.00 2.18 -10.59
C LEU A 32 6.02 1.90 -11.71
N ASP A 33 6.08 2.77 -12.72
CA ASP A 33 7.11 2.69 -13.75
C ASP A 33 8.47 3.19 -13.22
N ARG A 34 9.58 2.76 -13.84
CA ARG A 34 10.96 3.16 -13.49
C ARG A 34 11.20 4.66 -13.55
N ASN A 35 10.35 5.39 -14.27
CA ASN A 35 10.45 6.84 -14.44
C ASN A 35 9.80 7.64 -13.30
N GLU A 36 9.18 6.98 -12.30
CA GLU A 36 8.60 7.66 -11.14
C GLU A 36 9.62 7.81 -9.99
N GLU A 37 9.48 8.87 -9.17
CA GLU A 37 10.37 9.29 -8.07
C GLU A 37 10.64 8.22 -6.97
N SER A 38 10.05 7.03 -7.08
CA SER A 38 10.28 5.89 -6.20
C SER A 38 11.26 4.90 -6.82
N GLU A 39 12.54 5.27 -6.91
CA GLU A 39 13.63 4.42 -7.44
C GLU A 39 13.73 3.04 -6.76
N HIS A 40 13.10 2.87 -5.60
CA HIS A 40 13.17 1.68 -4.75
C HIS A 40 11.98 0.72 -4.90
N TYR A 41 10.89 1.15 -5.54
CA TYR A 41 9.65 0.36 -5.69
C TYR A 41 9.15 0.29 -7.13
N PHE A 42 10.04 0.51 -8.11
CA PHE A 42 9.71 0.30 -9.53
C PHE A 42 9.12 -1.10 -9.74
N GLU A 43 8.20 -1.24 -10.68
CA GLU A 43 7.43 -2.47 -10.95
C GLU A 43 6.42 -2.89 -9.84
N CYS A 44 6.39 -2.21 -8.69
CA CYS A 44 5.38 -2.47 -7.65
C CYS A 44 4.05 -1.78 -7.94
N MET A 45 2.98 -2.30 -7.33
CA MET A 45 1.68 -1.64 -7.30
C MET A 45 1.63 -0.59 -6.18
N SER A 46 0.96 0.53 -6.41
CA SER A 46 0.87 1.67 -5.49
C SER A 46 -0.50 2.32 -5.50
N CYS A 47 -0.87 2.99 -4.40
CA CYS A 47 -2.04 3.83 -4.24
C CYS A 47 -1.63 5.25 -3.79
N LYS A 48 -0.52 5.78 -4.30
CA LYS A 48 0.01 7.12 -3.94
C LYS A 48 -0.55 8.27 -4.80
N LYS A 49 -0.78 8.05 -6.09
CA LYS A 49 -1.10 9.10 -7.07
C LYS A 49 -2.59 9.45 -7.06
N GLU A 50 -2.90 10.69 -6.68
CA GLU A 50 -4.29 11.17 -6.57
C GLU A 50 -4.91 11.56 -7.92
N ALA A 51 -4.10 11.93 -8.91
CA ALA A 51 -4.55 12.44 -10.20
C ALA A 51 -4.84 11.35 -11.25
N LEU A 52 -4.72 10.06 -10.91
CA LEU A 52 -5.08 8.98 -11.83
C LEU A 52 -6.57 8.70 -11.74
N ASP A 53 -7.22 8.62 -12.90
CA ASP A 53 -8.57 8.12 -13.05
C ASP A 53 -8.57 6.65 -13.50
N ASP A 54 -9.77 6.11 -13.73
CA ASP A 54 -10.01 4.76 -14.20
C ASP A 54 -9.64 4.55 -15.68
N GLN A 55 -9.37 5.63 -16.44
CA GLN A 55 -8.96 5.56 -17.84
C GLN A 55 -7.43 5.47 -18.00
N SER A 56 -6.67 5.72 -16.94
CA SER A 56 -5.22 5.62 -17.00
C SER A 56 -4.75 4.19 -17.35
N PRO A 57 -3.83 4.02 -18.31
CA PRO A 57 -3.29 2.69 -18.63
C PRO A 57 -2.55 2.07 -17.42
N LEU A 58 -2.04 2.90 -16.50
CA LEU A 58 -1.30 2.45 -15.32
C LEU A 58 -2.17 1.76 -14.27
N VAL A 59 -3.49 1.98 -14.27
CA VAL A 59 -4.43 1.38 -13.31
C VAL A 59 -5.09 0.11 -13.84
N LYS A 60 -4.96 -0.16 -15.14
CA LYS A 60 -5.68 -1.23 -15.83
C LYS A 60 -5.09 -2.60 -15.46
N LEU A 61 -5.91 -3.42 -14.81
CA LEU A 61 -5.57 -4.78 -14.41
C LEU A 61 -6.49 -5.77 -15.11
N ARG A 62 -5.94 -6.91 -15.50
CA ARG A 62 -6.68 -8.04 -16.05
C ARG A 62 -6.78 -9.14 -15.00
N LEU A 63 -8.00 -9.58 -14.73
CA LEU A 63 -8.29 -10.73 -13.89
C LEU A 63 -8.36 -11.98 -14.78
N GLU A 64 -7.53 -12.96 -14.49
CA GLU A 64 -7.50 -14.24 -15.20
C GLU A 64 -7.84 -15.37 -14.21
N PRO A 65 -8.76 -16.28 -14.56
CA PRO A 65 -9.08 -17.42 -13.69
C PRO A 65 -7.85 -18.29 -13.45
N ALA A 66 -7.71 -18.81 -12.23
CA ALA A 66 -6.79 -19.91 -11.97
C ALA A 66 -7.19 -21.16 -12.78
N ALA A 67 -6.24 -22.04 -13.08
CA ALA A 67 -6.49 -23.33 -13.70
C ALA A 67 -7.32 -24.24 -12.79
N HIS A 68 -7.20 -24.06 -11.47
CA HIS A 68 -8.10 -24.66 -10.49
C HIS A 68 -9.53 -24.15 -10.68
N ASN A 69 -10.50 -25.07 -10.66
CA ASN A 69 -11.93 -24.79 -10.86
C ASN A 69 -12.59 -23.97 -9.71
N ASP A 70 -11.79 -23.37 -8.83
CA ASP A 70 -12.22 -22.44 -7.79
C ASP A 70 -12.32 -21.04 -8.39
N LYS A 71 -13.55 -20.60 -8.62
CA LYS A 71 -13.83 -19.30 -9.23
C LYS A 71 -13.38 -18.11 -8.37
N SER A 72 -12.97 -18.30 -7.11
CA SER A 72 -12.46 -17.23 -6.24
C SER A 72 -10.97 -16.97 -6.40
N LEU A 73 -10.24 -17.88 -7.03
CA LEU A 73 -8.80 -17.78 -7.27
C LEU A 73 -8.51 -17.17 -8.64
N VAL A 74 -7.64 -16.16 -8.64
CA VAL A 74 -7.23 -15.45 -9.85
C VAL A 74 -5.74 -15.25 -9.91
N HIS A 75 -5.27 -15.08 -11.14
CA HIS A 75 -4.09 -14.32 -11.46
C HIS A 75 -4.48 -12.90 -11.78
N ILE A 76 -3.68 -11.93 -11.33
CA ILE A 76 -3.87 -10.52 -11.66
C ILE A 76 -2.70 -10.11 -12.54
N ARG A 77 -3.00 -9.64 -13.74
CA ARG A 77 -2.00 -9.21 -14.72
C ARG A 77 -2.04 -7.70 -14.90
N CYS A 78 -0.90 -7.05 -14.78
CA CYS A 78 -0.76 -5.62 -15.04
C CYS A 78 -0.78 -5.39 -16.56
N CYS A 79 -1.67 -4.51 -17.04
CA CYS A 79 -1.74 -4.21 -18.47
C CYS A 79 -0.62 -3.29 -18.94
N SER A 80 0.02 -2.53 -18.05
CA SER A 80 1.10 -1.59 -18.39
C SER A 80 2.36 -2.30 -18.90
N ASN A 81 2.72 -3.43 -18.29
CA ASN A 81 3.95 -4.17 -18.62
C ASN A 81 3.68 -5.63 -19.03
N GLY A 82 2.41 -6.05 -19.01
CA GLY A 82 2.01 -7.40 -19.39
C GLY A 82 2.44 -8.50 -18.42
N LYS A 83 2.88 -8.18 -17.20
CA LYS A 83 3.37 -9.14 -16.20
C LYS A 83 2.34 -9.44 -15.12
N TYR A 84 2.44 -10.61 -14.52
CA TYR A 84 1.60 -11.05 -13.40
C TYR A 84 2.10 -10.48 -12.08
N LEU A 85 1.14 -10.15 -11.22
CA LEU A 85 1.40 -9.69 -9.86
C LEU A 85 1.85 -10.89 -9.02
N GLN A 86 2.93 -10.71 -8.26
CA GLN A 86 3.42 -11.65 -7.26
C GLN A 86 3.92 -10.90 -6.02
N GLY A 87 4.08 -11.62 -4.92
CA GLY A 87 4.74 -11.09 -3.73
C GLY A 87 6.26 -11.03 -3.90
N GLU A 88 6.86 -9.88 -3.62
CA GLU A 88 8.32 -9.70 -3.64
C GLU A 88 8.79 -9.04 -2.35
N SER A 89 9.80 -9.63 -1.71
CA SER A 89 10.36 -9.08 -0.48
C SER A 89 11.29 -7.91 -0.78
N ARG A 90 10.81 -6.68 -0.59
CA ARG A 90 11.59 -5.45 -0.73
C ARG A 90 11.57 -4.65 0.57
N TYR A 91 12.73 -4.20 1.02
CA TYR A 91 12.87 -3.40 2.25
C TYR A 91 12.11 -4.00 3.47
N ARG A 92 12.29 -5.31 3.68
CA ARG A 92 11.64 -6.09 4.77
C ARG A 92 10.11 -6.14 4.69
N THR A 93 9.54 -5.80 3.54
CA THR A 93 8.11 -5.79 3.29
C THR A 93 7.79 -6.66 2.08
N LEU A 94 6.70 -7.42 2.14
CA LEU A 94 6.23 -8.20 1.00
C LEU A 94 5.38 -7.29 0.11
N CYS A 95 6.03 -6.63 -0.84
CA CYS A 95 5.39 -5.76 -1.83
C CYS A 95 4.72 -6.59 -2.91
N ILE A 96 3.63 -6.08 -3.50
CA ILE A 96 3.02 -6.70 -4.67
C ILE A 96 3.63 -6.06 -5.92
N ALA A 97 4.30 -6.87 -6.73
CA ALA A 97 5.04 -6.42 -7.91
C ALA A 97 4.59 -7.15 -9.17
N ALA A 98 4.45 -6.42 -10.27
CA ALA A 98 4.12 -6.97 -11.57
C ALA A 98 5.42 -7.43 -12.27
N THR A 99 6.02 -8.50 -11.77
CA THR A 99 7.35 -8.98 -12.21
C THR A 99 7.34 -10.39 -12.80
N ALA A 100 6.29 -11.18 -12.60
CA ALA A 100 6.19 -12.55 -13.12
C ALA A 100 5.80 -12.59 -14.59
N ASP A 101 6.55 -13.32 -15.42
CA ASP A 101 6.24 -13.48 -16.85
C ASP A 101 5.13 -14.53 -17.11
N GLN A 102 4.93 -15.47 -16.17
CA GLN A 102 3.95 -16.56 -16.26
C GLN A 102 3.22 -16.77 -14.93
N PRO A 103 1.97 -17.26 -14.96
CA PRO A 103 1.22 -17.59 -13.74
C PRO A 103 1.83 -18.81 -13.02
N THR A 104 1.92 -18.72 -11.70
CA THR A 104 2.42 -19.81 -10.82
C THR A 104 1.39 -20.12 -9.73
N GLU A 105 0.90 -21.36 -9.70
CA GLU A 105 -0.23 -21.76 -8.83
C GLU A 105 0.16 -22.52 -7.57
N ASP A 106 1.43 -22.92 -7.40
CA ASP A 106 1.88 -23.61 -6.20
C ASP A 106 1.89 -22.66 -4.98
N PRO A 107 1.00 -22.85 -3.97
CA PRO A 107 0.94 -21.97 -2.81
C PRO A 107 2.20 -22.02 -1.94
N ALA A 108 3.04 -23.05 -2.07
CA ALA A 108 4.28 -23.18 -1.30
C ALA A 108 5.43 -22.34 -1.89
N GLN A 109 5.34 -21.96 -3.17
CA GLN A 109 6.36 -21.16 -3.85
C GLN A 109 6.17 -19.67 -3.57
N ASP A 110 7.27 -18.98 -3.31
CA ASP A 110 7.30 -17.53 -3.08
C ASP A 110 6.93 -16.73 -4.35
N THR A 111 7.13 -17.31 -5.53
CA THR A 111 6.70 -16.79 -6.83
C THR A 111 5.23 -17.05 -7.17
N CYS A 112 4.43 -17.54 -6.23
CA CYS A 112 2.99 -17.77 -6.45
C CYS A 112 2.29 -16.45 -6.87
N THR A 113 1.51 -16.51 -7.95
CA THR A 113 0.78 -15.35 -8.49
C THR A 113 -0.71 -15.37 -8.15
N LEU A 114 -1.14 -16.35 -7.35
CA LEU A 114 -2.54 -16.52 -7.00
C LEU A 114 -2.99 -15.53 -5.94
N PHE A 115 -4.15 -14.94 -6.19
CA PHE A 115 -4.92 -14.17 -5.23
C PHE A 115 -6.30 -14.77 -5.08
N GLN A 116 -6.80 -14.81 -3.84
CA GLN A 116 -8.20 -15.12 -3.57
C GLN A 116 -8.98 -13.81 -3.44
N LEU A 117 -10.04 -13.66 -4.23
CA LEU A 117 -10.95 -12.53 -4.18
C LEU A 117 -12.13 -12.85 -3.26
N GLU A 118 -12.22 -12.11 -2.16
CA GLU A 118 -13.37 -12.12 -1.28
C GLU A 118 -14.26 -10.92 -1.60
N VAL A 119 -15.41 -11.18 -2.25
CA VAL A 119 -16.40 -10.14 -2.57
C VAL A 119 -17.23 -9.86 -1.32
N LEU A 120 -17.20 -8.62 -0.84
CA LEU A 120 -17.99 -8.18 0.29
C LEU A 120 -19.43 -7.88 -0.16
N PRO A 121 -20.44 -8.19 0.68
CA PRO A 121 -21.84 -7.95 0.34
C PRO A 121 -22.06 -6.46 0.05
N PRO A 122 -22.58 -6.10 -1.14
CA PRO A 122 -22.83 -4.71 -1.48
C PRO A 122 -23.91 -4.15 -0.55
N LYS A 123 -23.73 -2.89 -0.13
CA LYS A 123 -24.84 -2.09 0.39
C LYS A 123 -25.54 -1.45 -0.80
N ASP A 124 -26.87 -1.36 -0.79
CA ASP A 124 -27.67 -0.89 -1.93
C ASP A 124 -27.06 0.35 -2.62
N GLY A 125 -26.85 0.24 -3.94
CA GLY A 125 -26.31 1.31 -4.78
C GLY A 125 -24.80 1.58 -4.66
N GLN A 126 -24.04 0.77 -3.91
CA GLN A 126 -22.58 0.92 -3.80
C GLN A 126 -21.82 0.05 -4.79
N MET A 127 -20.67 0.57 -5.24
CA MET A 127 -19.68 -0.20 -6.02
C MET A 127 -19.28 -1.49 -5.29
N VAL A 128 -19.03 -2.55 -6.06
CA VAL A 128 -18.54 -3.82 -5.54
C VAL A 128 -17.22 -3.59 -4.80
N VAL A 129 -17.12 -4.15 -3.59
CA VAL A 129 -15.92 -4.06 -2.76
C VAL A 129 -15.33 -5.45 -2.61
N VAL A 130 -14.03 -5.57 -2.82
CA VAL A 130 -13.30 -6.83 -2.66
C VAL A 130 -12.17 -6.69 -1.66
N ARG A 131 -11.80 -7.83 -1.08
CA ARG A 131 -10.53 -8.02 -0.38
C ARG A 131 -9.70 -8.98 -1.19
N LEU A 132 -8.42 -8.66 -1.37
CA LEU A 132 -7.47 -9.49 -2.10
C LEU A 132 -6.57 -10.19 -1.09
N LEU A 133 -6.59 -11.53 -1.08
CA LEU A 133 -5.71 -12.35 -0.24
C LEU A 133 -4.61 -12.95 -1.12
N HIS A 134 -3.36 -12.65 -0.84
CA HIS A 134 -2.23 -13.29 -1.53
C HIS A 134 -2.08 -14.73 -1.03
N VAL A 135 -2.20 -15.72 -1.94
CA VAL A 135 -2.37 -17.13 -1.58
C VAL A 135 -1.14 -17.71 -0.91
N HIS A 136 0.07 -17.38 -1.35
CA HIS A 136 1.29 -17.90 -0.72
C HIS A 136 1.48 -17.37 0.70
N SER A 137 1.41 -16.05 0.88
CA SER A 137 1.66 -15.44 2.20
C SER A 137 0.47 -15.51 3.16
N LYS A 138 -0.72 -15.89 2.67
CA LYS A 138 -1.99 -15.92 3.41
C LYS A 138 -2.36 -14.57 4.03
N LYS A 139 -1.93 -13.47 3.41
CA LYS A 139 -2.11 -12.09 3.90
C LYS A 139 -2.91 -11.26 2.91
N TYR A 140 -3.77 -10.40 3.44
CA TYR A 140 -4.53 -9.43 2.67
C TYR A 140 -3.65 -8.27 2.21
N LEU A 141 -3.98 -7.76 1.03
CA LEU A 141 -3.32 -6.61 0.42
C LEU A 141 -3.80 -5.33 1.10
N ILE A 142 -2.87 -4.46 1.45
CA ILE A 142 -3.14 -3.10 1.91
C ILE A 142 -2.17 -2.12 1.25
N PRO A 143 -2.59 -0.87 0.98
CA PRO A 143 -1.64 0.19 0.71
C PRO A 143 -1.00 0.66 2.02
N LEU A 144 0.32 0.70 2.06
CA LEU A 144 1.10 1.17 3.19
C LEU A 144 1.06 2.70 3.31
N SER A 145 1.71 3.26 4.34
CA SER A 145 1.82 4.70 4.53
C SER A 145 2.42 5.39 3.30
N ASN A 146 3.49 4.82 2.73
CA ASN A 146 4.16 5.29 1.51
C ASN A 146 3.36 5.05 0.20
N GLY A 147 2.18 4.42 0.28
CA GLY A 147 1.30 4.13 -0.85
C GLY A 147 1.53 2.78 -1.52
N VAL A 148 2.69 2.14 -1.33
CA VAL A 148 3.00 0.84 -1.94
C VAL A 148 2.05 -0.23 -1.42
N VAL A 149 1.54 -1.08 -2.32
CA VAL A 149 0.64 -2.18 -1.98
C VAL A 149 1.45 -3.36 -1.49
N SER A 150 1.06 -3.91 -0.34
CA SER A 150 1.78 -4.98 0.35
C SER A 150 0.83 -6.02 0.91
N ALA A 151 1.26 -7.28 0.87
CA ALA A 151 0.60 -8.38 1.57
C ALA A 151 1.05 -8.39 3.04
N TYR A 152 0.28 -7.75 3.91
CA TYR A 152 0.75 -7.38 5.25
C TYR A 152 0.12 -8.20 6.40
N SER A 153 -1.19 -8.37 6.43
CA SER A 153 -1.92 -8.86 7.61
C SER A 153 -2.87 -10.02 7.29
N THR A 154 -2.99 -10.94 8.24
CA THR A 154 -3.94 -12.07 8.21
C THR A 154 -5.23 -11.78 9.01
N LYS A 155 -5.28 -10.68 9.77
CA LYS A 155 -6.29 -10.39 10.81
C LYS A 155 -6.84 -8.96 10.78
N TYR A 156 -6.97 -8.32 9.62
CA TYR A 156 -7.88 -7.16 9.57
C TYR A 156 -9.31 -7.69 9.59
N ASP A 157 -10.04 -7.38 10.66
CA ASP A 157 -11.45 -7.72 10.87
C ASP A 157 -12.41 -6.89 10.00
N GLY A 158 -11.91 -6.26 8.93
CA GLY A 158 -12.67 -5.36 8.07
C GLY A 158 -13.13 -4.07 8.75
N GLN A 159 -12.92 -3.85 10.06
CA GLN A 159 -13.50 -2.71 10.77
C GLN A 159 -12.91 -1.36 10.34
N ARG A 160 -11.64 -1.33 9.90
CA ARG A 160 -10.99 -0.11 9.39
C ARG A 160 -11.00 0.01 7.86
N GLY A 161 -11.43 -1.03 7.14
CA GLY A 161 -11.49 -1.04 5.67
C GLY A 161 -10.18 -0.73 4.93
N LEU A 162 -9.03 -1.02 5.55
CA LEU A 162 -7.71 -0.73 4.98
C LEU A 162 -7.38 -1.62 3.78
N ASP A 163 -7.94 -2.83 3.77
CA ASP A 163 -7.83 -3.89 2.77
C ASP A 163 -9.03 -3.93 1.81
N HIS A 164 -9.89 -2.91 1.84
CA HIS A 164 -11.06 -2.82 0.97
C HIS A 164 -10.72 -2.06 -0.32
N PHE A 165 -10.93 -2.73 -1.45
CA PHE A 165 -10.78 -2.13 -2.78
C PHE A 165 -12.13 -2.09 -3.48
N GLN A 166 -12.52 -0.90 -3.95
CA GLN A 166 -13.66 -0.74 -4.84
C GLN A 166 -13.25 -1.18 -6.24
N VAL A 167 -14.10 -1.97 -6.88
CA VAL A 167 -13.87 -2.47 -8.24
C VAL A 167 -14.56 -1.53 -9.23
N TYR A 168 -13.77 -1.02 -10.17
CA TYR A 168 -14.25 -0.25 -11.31
C TYR A 168 -14.13 -1.10 -12.57
N PRO A 169 -15.25 -1.52 -13.19
CA PRO A 169 -15.25 -2.18 -14.48
C PRO A 169 -14.62 -1.27 -15.53
N LEU A 170 -13.68 -1.81 -16.32
CA LEU A 170 -13.13 -1.10 -17.47
C LEU A 170 -13.69 -1.74 -18.74
N GLU A 171 -14.39 -0.96 -19.55
CA GLU A 171 -14.87 -1.43 -20.84
C GLU A 171 -13.69 -1.62 -21.78
N THR A 172 -13.72 -2.71 -22.56
CA THR A 172 -12.88 -2.81 -23.74
C THR A 172 -13.58 -2.03 -24.84
N SER A 173 -13.14 -0.79 -25.12
CA SER A 173 -13.34 -0.24 -26.45
C SER A 173 -12.74 -1.23 -27.44
N SER A 174 -13.41 -1.41 -28.57
CA SER A 174 -13.11 -2.40 -29.62
C SER A 174 -11.80 -2.16 -30.38
N GLU A 175 -10.73 -1.77 -29.70
CA GLU A 175 -9.40 -1.44 -30.22
C GLU A 175 -8.47 -2.67 -30.30
N VAL A 176 -8.94 -3.74 -30.95
CA VAL A 176 -8.07 -4.85 -31.41
C VAL A 176 -7.98 -4.83 -32.93
N LYS A 177 -7.94 -3.64 -33.54
CA LYS A 177 -7.84 -3.50 -35.01
C LYS A 177 -6.85 -2.46 -35.53
N GLU A 178 -6.16 -1.73 -34.66
CA GLU A 178 -5.24 -0.67 -35.12
C GLU A 178 -3.77 -1.09 -35.13
N GLU A 179 -3.34 -2.03 -34.28
CA GLU A 179 -1.96 -2.53 -34.32
C GLU A 179 -1.67 -3.52 -35.48
N GLU A 180 -2.69 -4.05 -36.16
CA GLU A 180 -2.52 -4.90 -37.36
C GLU A 180 -2.64 -4.13 -38.69
N LYS A 181 -2.87 -2.81 -38.67
CA LYS A 181 -3.12 -1.99 -39.88
C LYS A 181 -1.95 -1.13 -40.33
N GLU A 182 -1.00 -0.81 -39.44
CA GLU A 182 0.14 0.03 -39.79
C GLU A 182 1.18 -0.70 -40.68
N GLU A 183 1.21 -2.04 -40.71
CA GLU A 183 2.08 -2.80 -41.63
C GLU A 183 1.55 -2.85 -43.09
N GLU A 184 0.28 -2.53 -43.36
CA GLU A 184 -0.28 -2.60 -44.72
C GLU A 184 -0.31 -1.25 -45.47
N GLU A 185 -0.16 -0.12 -44.76
CA GLU A 185 -0.32 1.23 -45.34
C GLU A 185 0.98 1.81 -45.92
N GLU A 186 2.16 1.36 -45.46
CA GLU A 186 3.45 1.72 -46.07
C GLU A 186 3.66 1.10 -47.47
N ALA A 187 2.93 0.04 -47.82
CA ALA A 187 3.04 -0.63 -49.12
C ALA A 187 2.28 0.09 -50.26
N LYS A 188 1.41 1.08 -49.97
CA LYS A 188 0.54 1.73 -50.98
C LYS A 188 0.96 3.15 -51.41
N LYS A 189 1.97 3.76 -50.76
CA LYS A 189 2.45 5.12 -51.11
C LYS A 189 3.57 5.17 -52.17
N ALA A 190 3.95 4.03 -52.75
CA ALA A 190 5.06 3.95 -53.73
C ALA A 190 4.64 3.89 -55.22
N ALA A 191 3.39 4.23 -55.58
CA ALA A 191 2.95 4.17 -56.99
C ALA A 191 2.06 5.35 -57.42
N GLY A 192 2.57 6.16 -58.36
CA GLY A 192 1.84 7.12 -59.21
C GLY A 192 1.91 8.57 -58.72
N GLY A 193 2.58 9.54 -59.36
CA GLY A 193 3.06 9.64 -60.74
C GLY A 193 2.14 10.54 -61.58
N GLU A 194 2.49 11.84 -61.63
CA GLU A 194 2.36 12.89 -62.67
C GLU A 194 1.28 12.85 -63.79
N GLU A 195 0.69 14.03 -64.08
CA GLU A 195 0.53 14.68 -65.40
C GLU A 195 -0.09 16.10 -65.20
N GLU A 196 0.58 17.21 -65.54
CA GLU A 196 0.48 18.02 -66.80
C GLU A 196 -0.96 18.39 -67.23
N ALA A 197 -1.31 19.53 -67.82
CA ALA A 197 -0.83 20.90 -68.02
C ALA A 197 -1.87 21.56 -68.99
N VAL A 198 -1.82 22.89 -69.15
CA VAL A 198 -2.37 23.68 -70.30
C VAL A 198 -3.89 24.01 -70.19
N LYS A 199 -4.40 25.24 -70.39
CA LYS A 199 -4.15 26.24 -71.45
C LYS A 199 -4.66 27.65 -71.06
N GLU A 200 -3.94 28.61 -71.59
CA GLU A 200 -4.10 30.07 -71.62
C GLU A 200 -5.09 30.49 -72.72
N GLU A 201 -5.99 31.45 -72.45
CA GLU A 201 -6.59 32.33 -73.47
C GLU A 201 -6.72 33.76 -72.91
N ALA A 202 -6.17 34.70 -73.67
CA ALA A 202 -6.08 36.12 -73.37
C ALA A 202 -7.22 36.92 -74.02
N GLY A 203 -7.74 37.94 -73.33
CA GLY A 203 -8.66 38.91 -73.91
C GLY A 203 -8.91 40.12 -73.01
N GLU A 204 -8.73 41.31 -73.59
CA GLU A 204 -9.10 42.67 -73.12
C GLU A 204 -8.19 43.33 -72.07
N GLU A 205 -7.33 44.23 -72.54
CA GLU A 205 -6.35 44.92 -71.71
C GLU A 205 -6.34 46.39 -72.16
N THR A 206 -6.82 47.33 -71.33
CA THR A 206 -6.45 48.77 -71.34
C THR A 206 -7.22 49.66 -70.34
N THR A 207 -8.17 49.14 -69.56
CA THR A 207 -8.67 49.83 -68.34
C THR A 207 -8.44 49.04 -67.05
N GLU A 208 -8.40 47.70 -67.11
CA GLU A 208 -8.01 46.82 -65.98
C GLU A 208 -6.56 47.03 -65.52
N LYS A 209 -5.61 47.28 -66.44
CA LYS A 209 -4.18 47.46 -66.12
C LYS A 209 -3.86 48.47 -65.01
N ARG A 210 -4.60 49.59 -64.91
CA ARG A 210 -4.33 50.61 -63.87
C ARG A 210 -4.87 50.20 -62.51
N ASP A 211 -6.04 49.55 -62.49
CA ASP A 211 -6.61 49.02 -61.25
C ASP A 211 -5.80 47.80 -60.78
N ASP A 212 -5.22 47.03 -61.71
CA ASP A 212 -4.30 45.93 -61.42
C ASP A 212 -2.97 46.40 -60.82
N ASP A 213 -2.37 47.46 -61.36
CA ASP A 213 -1.14 48.05 -60.80
C ASP A 213 -1.36 48.60 -59.37
N ASP A 214 -2.48 49.28 -59.12
CA ASP A 214 -2.83 49.80 -57.78
C ASP A 214 -3.16 48.67 -56.79
N ASN A 215 -3.84 47.61 -57.25
CA ASN A 215 -4.09 46.41 -56.47
C ASN A 215 -2.78 45.67 -56.14
N GLU A 216 -1.82 45.59 -57.07
CA GLU A 216 -0.52 44.96 -56.87
C GLU A 216 0.30 45.69 -55.79
N VAL A 217 0.32 47.02 -55.82
CA VAL A 217 0.97 47.85 -54.78
C VAL A 217 0.31 47.64 -53.41
N MET A 218 -1.02 47.56 -53.36
CA MET A 218 -1.73 47.31 -52.10
C MET A 218 -1.49 45.91 -51.55
N ILE A 219 -1.45 44.88 -52.42
CA ILE A 219 -1.08 43.51 -52.06
C ILE A 219 0.34 43.46 -51.51
N GLU A 220 1.30 44.15 -52.14
CA GLU A 220 2.69 44.17 -51.68
C GLU A 220 2.84 44.85 -50.31
N ARG A 221 2.06 45.92 -50.06
CA ARG A 221 2.00 46.57 -48.74
C ARG A 221 1.43 45.64 -47.67
N LEU A 222 0.31 44.97 -47.95
CA LEU A 222 -0.31 44.02 -47.03
C LEU A 222 0.61 42.84 -46.73
N ARG A 223 1.34 42.32 -47.74
CA ARG A 223 2.35 41.26 -47.55
C ARG A 223 3.44 41.69 -46.56
N ARG A 224 4.00 42.89 -46.73
CA ARG A 224 5.01 43.41 -45.78
C ARG A 224 4.47 43.57 -44.36
N GLU A 225 3.20 43.96 -44.21
CA GLU A 225 2.55 44.09 -42.91
C GLU A 225 2.33 42.73 -42.25
N VAL A 226 1.90 41.72 -43.02
CA VAL A 226 1.81 40.32 -42.57
C VAL A 226 3.17 39.80 -42.13
N GLU A 227 4.22 39.97 -42.93
CA GLU A 227 5.59 39.55 -42.57
C GLU A 227 6.14 40.24 -41.32
N ALA A 228 5.73 41.49 -41.07
CA ALA A 228 6.08 42.20 -39.85
C ALA A 228 5.32 41.63 -38.64
N LYS A 229 4.03 41.32 -38.80
CA LYS A 229 3.21 40.71 -37.76
C LYS A 229 3.64 39.28 -37.44
N ASP A 230 4.04 38.50 -38.43
CA ASP A 230 4.56 37.13 -38.24
C ASP A 230 5.84 37.13 -37.43
N ARG A 231 6.73 38.12 -37.65
CA ARG A 231 7.92 38.32 -36.80
C ARG A 231 7.55 38.68 -35.36
N GLU A 232 6.60 39.59 -35.15
CA GLU A 232 6.11 39.91 -33.80
C GLU A 232 5.48 38.70 -33.09
N ILE A 233 4.75 37.85 -33.82
CA ILE A 233 4.15 36.62 -33.28
C ILE A 233 5.26 35.66 -32.84
N LYS A 234 6.26 35.44 -33.70
CA LYS A 234 7.40 34.57 -33.38
C LYS A 234 8.15 35.04 -32.12
N ASP A 235 8.44 36.34 -32.02
CA ASP A 235 9.12 36.90 -30.84
C ASP A 235 8.29 36.73 -29.56
N ARG A 236 6.95 36.84 -29.67
CA ARG A 236 6.02 36.59 -28.55
C ARG A 236 5.97 35.11 -28.17
N ASP A 237 5.96 34.20 -29.13
CA ASP A 237 5.97 32.75 -28.86
C ASP A 237 7.25 32.34 -28.13
N GLU A 238 8.40 32.87 -28.54
CA GLU A 238 9.68 32.67 -27.84
C GLU A 238 9.68 33.26 -26.42
N ALA A 239 8.92 34.35 -26.18
CA ALA A 239 8.75 34.89 -24.84
C ALA A 239 7.81 34.03 -23.98
N ILE A 240 6.73 33.49 -24.56
CA ILE A 240 5.79 32.58 -23.89
C ILE A 240 6.52 31.30 -23.47
N GLN A 241 7.29 30.69 -24.37
CA GLN A 241 8.06 29.48 -24.05
C GLN A 241 9.04 29.69 -22.89
N ARG A 242 9.69 30.86 -22.82
CA ARG A 242 10.56 31.22 -21.70
C ARG A 242 9.78 31.35 -20.38
N LYS A 243 8.59 31.95 -20.43
CA LYS A 243 7.73 32.10 -19.25
C LYS A 243 7.13 30.77 -18.80
N ASP A 244 6.76 29.89 -19.71
CA ASP A 244 6.27 28.55 -19.38
C ASP A 244 7.33 27.72 -18.66
N LYS A 245 8.59 27.84 -19.08
CA LYS A 245 9.71 27.21 -18.37
C LYS A 245 9.87 27.76 -16.94
N GLU A 246 9.84 29.09 -16.78
CA GLU A 246 9.93 29.75 -15.47
C GLU A 246 8.78 29.35 -14.53
N ILE A 247 7.56 29.23 -15.07
CA ILE A 247 6.38 28.74 -14.33
C ILE A 247 6.58 27.28 -13.92
N GLY A 248 7.14 26.44 -14.80
CA GLY A 248 7.47 25.05 -14.48
C GLY A 248 8.46 24.94 -13.31
N ASP A 249 9.53 25.74 -13.34
CA ASP A 249 10.55 25.78 -12.28
C ASP A 249 9.96 26.24 -10.95
N MET A 250 9.19 27.34 -10.94
CA MET A 250 8.51 27.84 -9.74
C MET A 250 7.49 26.83 -9.18
N LYS A 251 6.77 26.13 -10.05
CA LYS A 251 5.81 25.10 -9.63
C LYS A 251 6.52 23.95 -8.90
N MET A 252 7.69 23.53 -9.38
CA MET A 252 8.51 22.54 -8.66
C MET A 252 9.00 23.05 -7.31
N GLU A 253 9.40 24.32 -7.21
CA GLU A 253 9.82 24.90 -5.92
C GLU A 253 8.68 24.98 -4.90
N VAL A 254 7.48 25.36 -5.34
CA VAL A 254 6.28 25.37 -4.49
C VAL A 254 5.96 23.98 -3.96
N GLU A 255 6.03 22.93 -4.79
CA GLU A 255 5.80 21.56 -4.35
C GLU A 255 6.88 21.08 -3.36
N LYS A 256 8.16 21.47 -3.55
CA LYS A 256 9.21 21.21 -2.56
C LYS A 256 8.94 21.90 -1.23
N MET A 257 8.51 23.17 -1.24
CA MET A 257 8.19 23.91 -0.01
C MET A 257 7.02 23.25 0.74
N LYS A 258 5.95 22.86 0.04
CA LYS A 258 4.83 22.12 0.67
C LYS A 258 5.30 20.82 1.31
N ALA A 259 6.20 20.07 0.67
CA ALA A 259 6.75 18.85 1.23
C ALA A 259 7.54 19.11 2.53
N VAL A 260 8.32 20.19 2.58
CA VAL A 260 9.05 20.61 3.80
C VAL A 260 8.10 21.02 4.91
N GLU A 261 7.05 21.78 4.61
CA GLU A 261 6.03 22.18 5.60
C GLU A 261 5.32 20.94 6.19
N MET A 262 4.92 19.99 5.34
CA MET A 262 4.33 18.73 5.81
C MET A 262 5.32 17.92 6.68
N MET A 263 6.61 17.91 6.34
CA MET A 263 7.63 17.21 7.11
C MET A 263 7.78 17.79 8.51
N ASN A 264 7.78 19.12 8.65
CA ASN A 264 7.85 19.79 9.95
C ASN A 264 6.62 19.47 10.83
N GLU A 265 5.42 19.47 10.26
CA GLU A 265 4.20 19.10 11.01
C GLU A 265 4.23 17.63 11.48
N VAL A 266 4.76 16.73 10.66
CA VAL A 266 4.96 15.33 11.04
C VAL A 266 5.99 15.21 12.17
N GLU A 267 7.09 15.97 12.10
CA GLU A 267 8.14 15.95 13.11
C GLU A 267 7.62 16.43 14.48
N GLU A 268 6.83 17.50 14.51
CA GLU A 268 6.16 17.97 15.74
C GLU A 268 5.24 16.88 16.34
N LYS A 269 4.44 16.22 15.51
CA LYS A 269 3.54 15.13 15.96
C LYS A 269 4.31 13.90 16.43
N VAL A 270 5.47 13.59 15.84
CA VAL A 270 6.33 12.48 16.30
C VAL A 270 6.86 12.78 17.70
N VAL A 271 7.34 14.00 17.97
CA VAL A 271 7.82 14.40 19.29
C VAL A 271 6.71 14.29 20.34
N GLU A 272 5.50 14.74 20.01
CA GLU A 272 4.36 14.62 20.93
C GLU A 272 3.98 13.15 21.19
N MET A 273 3.99 12.32 20.14
CA MET A 273 3.68 10.90 20.26
C MET A 273 4.72 10.15 21.10
N GLU A 274 6.01 10.46 20.97
CA GLU A 274 7.06 9.89 21.82
C GLU A 274 6.87 10.22 23.30
N LYS A 275 6.40 11.43 23.62
CA LYS A 275 6.09 11.82 24.99
C LYS A 275 4.94 10.99 25.56
N VAL A 276 3.85 10.84 24.80
CA VAL A 276 2.68 10.06 25.22
C VAL A 276 3.04 8.58 25.44
N VAL A 277 3.84 7.99 24.54
CA VAL A 277 4.29 6.59 24.69
C VAL A 277 5.06 6.40 25.99
N LYS A 278 6.01 7.28 26.30
CA LYS A 278 6.79 7.23 27.56
C LYS A 278 5.88 7.37 28.79
N GLU A 279 4.88 8.25 28.76
CA GLU A 279 3.94 8.43 29.87
C GLU A 279 3.10 7.17 30.13
N VAL A 280 2.61 6.51 29.06
CA VAL A 280 1.83 5.27 29.16
C VAL A 280 2.68 4.12 29.73
N GLU A 281 3.91 3.95 29.27
CA GLU A 281 4.83 2.92 29.78
C GLU A 281 5.15 3.13 31.26
N ILE A 282 5.47 4.36 31.66
CA ILE A 282 5.72 4.71 33.07
C ILE A 282 4.49 4.42 33.93
N SER A 283 3.29 4.79 33.45
CA SER A 283 2.04 4.52 34.18
C SER A 283 1.81 3.02 34.38
N LYS A 284 2.08 2.20 33.36
CA LYS A 284 1.94 0.75 33.45
C LYS A 284 2.92 0.15 34.46
N LEU A 285 4.21 0.48 34.33
CA LEU A 285 5.24 -0.02 35.26
C LEU A 285 4.96 0.40 36.71
N LYS A 286 4.45 1.63 36.92
CA LYS A 286 4.06 2.10 38.25
C LYS A 286 2.94 1.24 38.87
N SER A 287 1.92 0.88 38.09
CA SER A 287 0.84 0.02 38.57
C SER A 287 1.32 -1.40 38.93
N GLU A 288 2.23 -1.97 38.14
CA GLU A 288 2.83 -3.29 38.42
C GLU A 288 3.68 -3.26 39.70
N VAL A 289 4.45 -2.18 39.92
CA VAL A 289 5.24 -2.00 41.16
C VAL A 289 4.33 -1.88 42.39
N GLU A 290 3.21 -1.16 42.28
CA GLU A 290 2.23 -1.04 43.38
C GLU A 290 1.60 -2.40 43.72
N GLU A 291 1.28 -3.23 42.73
CA GLU A 291 0.74 -4.57 42.93
C GLU A 291 1.76 -5.50 43.58
N MET A 292 2.98 -5.55 43.06
CA MET A 292 4.07 -6.31 43.67
C MET A 292 4.34 -5.87 45.12
N GLY A 293 4.26 -4.57 45.39
CA GLY A 293 4.42 -4.03 46.75
C GLY A 293 3.36 -4.52 47.74
N LYS A 294 2.12 -4.81 47.29
CA LYS A 294 1.09 -5.43 48.13
C LYS A 294 1.42 -6.88 48.46
N VAL A 295 1.83 -7.65 47.45
CA VAL A 295 2.21 -9.07 47.60
C VAL A 295 3.38 -9.23 48.58
N VAL A 296 4.38 -8.34 48.51
CA VAL A 296 5.51 -8.36 49.46
C VAL A 296 5.03 -8.17 50.90
N LYS A 297 4.14 -7.19 51.15
CA LYS A 297 3.59 -6.96 52.50
C LYS A 297 2.82 -8.17 53.02
N GLU A 298 1.98 -8.78 52.20
CA GLU A 298 1.24 -10.00 52.60
C GLU A 298 2.20 -11.14 52.95
N LYS A 299 3.29 -11.29 52.20
CA LYS A 299 4.31 -12.30 52.47
C LYS A 299 5.10 -12.01 53.74
N ASP A 300 5.44 -10.75 54.01
CA ASP A 300 6.11 -10.33 55.25
C ASP A 300 5.23 -10.62 56.47
N GLU A 301 3.91 -10.39 56.38
CA GLU A 301 2.95 -10.74 57.43
C GLU A 301 2.85 -12.25 57.66
N GLU A 302 2.84 -13.06 56.58
CA GLU A 302 2.83 -14.52 56.65
C GLU A 302 4.11 -15.06 57.33
N ILE A 303 5.27 -14.51 56.97
CA ILE A 303 6.56 -14.86 57.59
C ILE A 303 6.53 -14.53 59.08
N ALA A 304 6.09 -13.33 59.45
CA ALA A 304 5.99 -12.94 60.85
C ALA A 304 5.05 -13.83 61.68
N MET A 305 4.00 -14.40 61.08
CA MET A 305 3.17 -15.40 61.76
C MET A 305 3.90 -16.73 61.96
N LYS A 306 4.60 -17.21 60.92
CA LYS A 306 5.37 -18.45 60.99
C LYS A 306 6.53 -18.38 61.98
N ASP A 307 7.20 -17.23 62.08
CA ASP A 307 8.28 -17.01 63.06
C ASP A 307 7.76 -17.15 64.50
N ARG A 308 6.58 -16.59 64.81
CA ARG A 308 5.96 -16.76 66.14
C ARG A 308 5.57 -18.21 66.43
N GLU A 309 5.09 -18.93 65.42
CA GLU A 309 4.75 -20.35 65.57
C GLU A 309 6.01 -21.19 65.83
N LEU A 310 7.11 -20.88 65.13
CA LEU A 310 8.40 -21.52 65.36
C LEU A 310 8.95 -21.23 66.76
N GLU A 311 8.85 -20.00 67.26
CA GLU A 311 9.22 -19.65 68.63
C GLU A 311 8.41 -20.47 69.65
N ALA A 312 7.09 -20.52 69.51
CA ALA A 312 6.23 -21.30 70.41
C ALA A 312 6.56 -22.81 70.39
N LYS A 313 6.93 -23.35 69.23
CA LYS A 313 7.40 -24.74 69.11
C LYS A 313 8.78 -24.95 69.73
N SER A 314 9.67 -23.96 69.65
CA SER A 314 10.97 -24.01 70.31
C SER A 314 10.79 -24.07 71.83
N ASP A 315 9.90 -23.25 72.40
CA ASP A 315 9.59 -23.26 73.84
C ASP A 315 9.04 -24.62 74.29
N GLU A 316 8.15 -25.24 73.50
CA GLU A 316 7.60 -26.58 73.77
C GLU A 316 8.69 -27.67 73.77
N ILE A 317 9.68 -27.55 72.87
CA ILE A 317 10.84 -28.47 72.84
C ILE A 317 11.68 -28.31 74.11
N ASP A 318 11.97 -27.08 74.52
CA ASP A 318 12.76 -26.80 75.73
C ASP A 318 12.08 -27.39 76.99
N GLU A 319 10.75 -27.28 77.08
CA GLU A 319 9.98 -27.90 78.17
C GLU A 319 10.07 -29.44 78.15
N LEU A 320 9.92 -30.05 76.98
CA LEU A 320 10.01 -31.51 76.81
C LEU A 320 11.43 -32.03 77.13
N GLU A 321 12.47 -31.30 76.74
CA GLU A 321 13.86 -31.63 77.07
C GLU A 321 14.10 -31.60 78.59
N ALA A 322 13.57 -30.60 79.29
CA ALA A 322 13.64 -30.52 80.75
C ALA A 322 12.96 -31.71 81.44
N VAL A 323 11.77 -32.12 80.97
CA VAL A 323 11.06 -33.30 81.50
C VAL A 323 11.85 -34.59 81.25
N LEU A 324 12.45 -34.74 80.06
CA LEU A 324 13.28 -35.90 79.72
C LEU A 324 14.49 -36.03 80.64
N GLU A 325 15.17 -34.93 80.96
CA GLU A 325 16.29 -34.95 81.90
C GLU A 325 15.87 -35.31 83.33
N GLU A 326 14.71 -34.83 83.80
CA GLU A 326 14.18 -35.23 85.11
C GLU A 326 13.89 -36.74 85.17
N LEU A 327 13.26 -37.28 84.13
CA LEU A 327 12.97 -38.71 84.02
C LEU A 327 14.26 -39.55 83.93
N ARG A 328 15.26 -39.12 83.15
CA ARG A 328 16.58 -39.77 83.10
C ARG A 328 17.22 -39.83 84.49
N GLY A 329 17.16 -38.74 85.25
CA GLY A 329 17.64 -38.69 86.64
C GLY A 329 16.90 -39.68 87.56
N LYS A 330 15.57 -39.82 87.42
CA LYS A 330 14.78 -40.81 88.17
C LYS A 330 15.16 -42.24 87.80
N VAL A 331 15.35 -42.54 86.52
CA VAL A 331 15.75 -43.87 86.03
C VAL A 331 17.11 -44.26 86.61
N GLU A 332 18.10 -43.36 86.61
CA GLU A 332 19.42 -43.65 87.19
C GLU A 332 19.36 -43.92 88.70
N LYS A 333 18.54 -43.17 89.45
CA LYS A 333 18.29 -43.46 90.88
C LYS A 333 17.70 -44.85 91.09
N LEU A 334 16.71 -45.24 90.28
CA LEU A 334 16.08 -46.56 90.35
C LEU A 334 17.07 -47.67 89.98
N LYS A 335 17.88 -47.50 88.94
CA LYS A 335 18.96 -48.44 88.59
C LYS A 335 19.94 -48.63 89.74
N HIS A 336 20.36 -47.54 90.39
CA HIS A 336 21.26 -47.61 91.53
C HIS A 336 20.65 -48.37 92.72
N ALA A 337 19.38 -48.07 93.06
CA ALA A 337 18.66 -48.77 94.12
C ALA A 337 18.51 -50.28 93.84
N LEU A 338 18.17 -50.64 92.59
CA LEU A 338 18.09 -52.04 92.16
C LEU A 338 19.46 -52.75 92.29
N ALA A 339 20.54 -52.09 91.89
CA ALA A 339 21.90 -52.65 92.01
C ALA A 339 22.30 -52.91 93.48
N ILE A 340 21.86 -52.06 94.41
CA ILE A 340 22.06 -52.29 95.85
C ILE A 340 21.26 -53.52 96.31
N LEU A 341 19.97 -53.58 95.97
CA LEU A 341 19.08 -54.69 96.32
C LEU A 341 19.61 -56.04 95.83
N VAL A 342 20.05 -56.11 94.57
CA VAL A 342 20.61 -57.33 93.96
C VAL A 342 21.89 -57.80 94.65
N ARG A 343 22.70 -56.89 95.25
CA ARG A 343 23.89 -57.28 96.03
C ARG A 343 23.58 -57.75 97.45
N SER A 344 22.41 -57.38 97.97
CA SER A 344 21.96 -57.71 99.34
C SER A 344 21.10 -58.98 99.43
N ALA A 345 20.63 -59.49 98.29
CA ALA A 345 19.95 -60.78 98.14
C ALA A 345 20.96 -61.86 97.76
#